data_AF-A0A816D091-F1
#
_entry.id   AF-A0A816D091-F1
#
_cell.length_a   1.000
_cell.length_b   1.000
_cell.length_c   1.000
_cell.angle_alpha   90.00
_cell.angle_beta   90.00
_cell.angle_gamma   90.00
#
_symmetry.space_group_name_H-M   'P 1'
#
loop_
_entity.id
_entity.type
_entity.pdbx_description
1 polymer ?
#
loop_
_entity_poly.entity_id
_entity_poly.type
_entity_poly.pdbx_seq_one_letter_code
_entity_poly.pdbx_strand_id
1 'polypeptide(L)'
;MSATEQCVTTIQKEKQLATLSPNGHTENGHNDTEDDTAFTVGTTNDNCRRTSMRDRRSSVYDDNALREKDTDSIHNDRLKSMTSFYKDILISVGEDPSREGLLKTPKRAAEAMLFFTKGYEQCIGDVVNDAIFEEDCEDMVIVKDIDIFSLCEHHLVPFFGKVAVGYLPKKKVIGLSKIARIVEVYSRRLQVQERLTRQIAEAIQEAVEPRGVAVIVECVHMCMVMRGAQKVNSRTTTSSMIGVFRDEHKTREEFLSLAKI
;
A
#
# COMPACT_ATOMS: atom_id res chain seq x y z
N MET A 1 -35.99 31.77 -27.45
CA MET A 1 -34.94 30.89 -28.03
C MET A 1 -33.95 30.60 -26.91
N SER A 2 -33.74 29.32 -26.59
CA SER A 2 -33.09 28.88 -25.35
C SER A 2 -31.57 29.03 -25.40
N ALA A 3 -30.96 29.13 -24.21
CA ALA A 3 -29.53 29.36 -23.95
C ALA A 3 -28.58 28.20 -24.36
N THR A 4 -28.94 27.43 -25.39
CA THR A 4 -28.21 26.24 -25.85
C THR A 4 -27.49 26.45 -27.19
N GLU A 5 -27.70 27.60 -27.86
CA GLU A 5 -27.10 27.88 -29.18
C GLU A 5 -25.83 28.77 -29.14
N GLN A 6 -25.43 29.28 -27.97
CA GLN A 6 -24.26 30.17 -27.85
C GLN A 6 -22.93 29.47 -27.50
N CYS A 7 -22.92 28.15 -27.27
CA CYS A 7 -21.71 27.43 -26.85
C CYS A 7 -20.96 26.70 -27.99
N VAL A 8 -21.54 26.63 -29.20
CA VAL A 8 -20.97 25.83 -30.30
C VAL A 8 -20.03 26.64 -31.22
N THR A 9 -20.00 27.97 -31.11
CA THR A 9 -19.23 28.84 -32.02
C THR A 9 -17.82 29.25 -31.56
N THR A 10 -17.38 28.83 -30.36
CA THR A 10 -16.08 29.25 -29.81
C THR A 10 -14.96 28.22 -30.05
N ILE A 11 -15.27 26.97 -30.37
CA ILE A 11 -14.27 25.88 -30.46
C ILE A 11 -13.62 25.75 -31.86
N GLN A 12 -14.07 26.50 -32.86
CA GLN A 12 -13.52 26.44 -34.24
C GLN A 12 -12.47 27.51 -34.59
N LYS A 13 -12.04 28.37 -33.64
CA LYS A 13 -11.09 29.47 -33.94
C LYS A 13 -9.67 29.34 -33.37
N GLU A 14 -9.34 28.27 -32.65
CA GLU A 14 -7.99 28.12 -32.05
C GLU A 14 -7.09 27.06 -32.70
N LYS A 15 -7.44 26.57 -33.90
CA LYS A 15 -6.62 25.59 -34.65
C LYS A 15 -5.74 26.17 -35.77
N GLN A 16 -5.49 27.47 -35.77
CA GLN A 16 -4.53 28.10 -36.68
C GLN A 16 -3.58 29.02 -35.91
N LEU A 17 -2.56 28.45 -35.27
CA LEU A 17 -1.26 29.11 -35.08
C LEU A 17 -0.23 28.05 -34.62
N ALA A 18 0.33 27.30 -35.57
CA ALA A 18 1.45 26.41 -35.31
C ALA A 18 2.30 26.26 -36.59
N THR A 19 3.13 27.26 -36.88
CA THR A 19 4.29 27.12 -37.77
C THR A 19 5.27 28.26 -37.49
N LEU A 20 6.49 27.89 -37.05
CA LEU A 20 7.82 28.38 -37.49
C LEU A 20 8.81 28.46 -36.31
N SER A 21 9.88 27.67 -36.44
CA SER A 21 11.20 27.86 -35.81
C SER A 21 12.14 28.42 -36.90
N PRO A 22 13.19 29.19 -36.53
CA PRO A 22 14.53 28.60 -36.64
C PRO A 22 15.57 29.09 -35.60
N ASN A 23 16.44 28.14 -35.23
CA ASN A 23 17.81 28.17 -34.66
C ASN A 23 18.49 29.47 -34.20
N GLY A 24 19.14 29.38 -33.02
CA GLY A 24 20.29 30.21 -32.61
C GLY A 24 20.93 29.71 -31.30
N HIS A 25 22.15 29.18 -31.38
CA HIS A 25 23.03 28.88 -30.24
C HIS A 25 23.76 30.16 -29.77
N THR A 26 23.90 30.35 -28.44
CA THR A 26 25.12 30.84 -27.76
C THR A 26 25.03 30.61 -26.24
N GLU A 27 26.20 30.39 -25.63
CA GLU A 27 26.47 29.95 -24.26
C GLU A 27 26.37 31.03 -23.16
N ASN A 28 26.23 30.53 -21.93
CA ASN A 28 26.73 30.99 -20.61
C ASN A 28 26.31 32.34 -20.00
N GLY A 29 25.74 32.24 -18.79
CA GLY A 29 25.62 33.30 -17.80
C GLY A 29 24.98 32.81 -16.50
N HIS A 30 25.82 32.44 -15.53
CA HIS A 30 25.47 32.25 -14.11
C HIS A 30 24.85 33.53 -13.53
N ASN A 31 23.79 33.40 -12.72
CA ASN A 31 23.69 33.96 -11.37
C ASN A 31 22.32 33.63 -10.74
N ASP A 32 22.38 32.67 -9.81
CA ASP A 32 21.72 32.58 -8.51
C ASP A 32 20.63 33.62 -8.17
N THR A 33 19.42 33.12 -7.90
CA THR A 33 18.71 33.40 -6.64
C THR A 33 17.77 32.24 -6.35
N GLU A 34 18.05 31.59 -5.22
CA GLU A 34 17.32 30.49 -4.58
C GLU A 34 15.92 30.95 -4.10
N ASP A 35 14.91 30.10 -4.29
CA ASP A 35 13.76 30.02 -3.38
C ASP A 35 13.28 28.56 -3.32
N ASP A 36 14.09 27.76 -2.63
CA ASP A 36 13.82 26.36 -2.30
C ASP A 36 12.76 26.27 -1.20
N THR A 37 11.49 26.11 -1.58
CA THR A 37 10.51 25.44 -0.72
C THR A 37 10.55 23.94 -0.99
N ALA A 38 11.69 23.33 -0.67
CA ALA A 38 11.87 21.89 -0.69
C ALA A 38 11.00 21.25 0.41
N PHE A 39 9.80 20.82 0.03
CA PHE A 39 9.04 19.86 0.81
C PHE A 39 9.83 18.54 0.78
N THR A 40 10.54 18.25 1.86
CA THR A 40 11.27 16.99 2.02
C THR A 40 10.27 15.84 2.05
N VAL A 41 10.09 15.19 0.89
CA VAL A 41 9.45 13.88 0.80
C VAL A 41 10.33 12.92 1.58
N GLY A 42 9.94 12.65 2.83
CA GLY A 42 10.57 11.64 3.66
C GLY A 42 10.61 10.32 2.89
N THR A 43 11.81 9.84 2.62
CA THR A 43 12.07 8.48 2.17
C THR A 43 11.28 7.51 3.04
N THR A 44 10.60 6.55 2.41
CA THR A 44 9.79 5.51 3.07
C THR A 44 10.53 4.94 4.27
N ASN A 45 10.03 5.26 5.46
CA ASN A 45 10.61 4.84 6.72
C ASN A 45 10.27 3.35 6.92
N ASP A 46 11.10 2.45 6.39
CA ASP A 46 11.13 1.08 6.87
C ASP A 46 11.68 1.15 8.31
N ASN A 47 10.78 1.29 9.28
CA ASN A 47 11.07 1.40 10.72
C ASN A 47 11.77 0.14 11.31
N CYS A 48 12.09 -0.85 10.48
CA CYS A 48 12.77 -2.07 10.88
C CYS A 48 14.29 -1.84 11.03
N ARG A 49 14.70 -1.14 12.09
CA ARG A 49 16.11 -1.13 12.50
C ARG A 49 16.49 -2.54 13.00
N ARG A 50 17.46 -3.18 12.36
CA ARG A 50 18.10 -4.43 12.83
C ARG A 50 18.78 -4.18 14.20
N THR A 51 18.10 -4.47 15.30
CA THR A 51 18.78 -4.60 16.59
C THR A 51 19.24 -6.05 16.77
N SER A 52 20.55 -6.27 16.77
CA SER A 52 21.15 -7.57 17.07
C SER A 52 20.82 -7.98 18.51
N MET A 53 20.53 -9.27 18.72
CA MET A 53 20.00 -9.86 19.94
C MET A 53 20.97 -9.88 21.16
N ARG A 54 21.98 -9.01 21.26
CA ARG A 54 23.03 -9.16 22.30
C ARG A 54 23.10 -8.15 23.43
N ASP A 55 22.36 -7.05 23.41
CA ASP A 55 22.39 -6.09 24.54
C ASP A 55 20.98 -5.68 24.98
N ARG A 56 20.39 -6.40 25.93
CA ARG A 56 19.23 -5.93 26.70
C ARG A 56 19.35 -6.33 28.16
N ARG A 57 19.86 -5.43 28.98
CA ARG A 57 19.49 -5.31 30.40
C ARG A 57 19.90 -3.92 30.91
N SER A 58 18.92 -3.00 31.02
CA SER A 58 18.77 -2.00 32.11
C SER A 58 18.14 -0.63 31.77
N SER A 59 17.64 -0.34 30.55
CA SER A 59 17.01 0.99 30.26
C SER A 59 15.60 0.98 29.63
N VAL A 60 14.96 -0.20 29.50
CA VAL A 60 13.78 -0.40 28.62
C VAL A 60 12.49 0.29 29.10
N TYR A 61 12.37 0.64 30.39
CA TYR A 61 11.11 1.16 30.94
C TYR A 61 10.89 2.66 30.73
N ASP A 62 11.95 3.47 30.67
CA ASP A 62 11.84 4.94 30.51
C ASP A 62 11.77 5.35 29.03
N ASP A 63 12.46 4.60 28.16
CA ASP A 63 12.48 4.82 26.70
C ASP A 63 11.12 4.52 26.03
N ASN A 64 10.36 3.53 26.53
CA ASN A 64 9.06 3.17 25.96
C ASN A 64 7.99 4.23 26.23
N ALA A 65 7.96 4.81 27.44
CA ALA A 65 6.96 5.82 27.79
C ALA A 65 7.18 7.17 27.06
N LEU A 66 8.43 7.52 26.76
CA LEU A 66 8.77 8.69 25.95
C LEU A 66 8.42 8.47 24.47
N ARG A 67 8.70 7.27 23.93
CA ARG A 67 8.31 6.90 22.56
C ARG A 67 6.78 6.82 22.37
N GLU A 68 6.04 6.34 23.36
CA GLU A 68 4.57 6.31 23.32
C GLU A 68 3.98 7.73 23.30
N LYS A 69 4.50 8.65 24.12
CA LYS A 69 4.06 10.05 24.12
C LYS A 69 4.36 10.78 22.80
N ASP A 70 5.54 10.55 22.22
CA ASP A 70 5.92 11.17 20.96
C ASP A 70 5.11 10.63 19.77
N THR A 71 4.80 9.33 19.76
CA THR A 71 3.97 8.72 18.71
C THR A 71 2.51 9.19 18.77
N ASP A 72 1.95 9.33 19.97
CA ASP A 72 0.60 9.88 20.18
C ASP A 72 0.50 11.35 19.74
N SER A 73 1.53 12.15 20.03
CA SER A 73 1.61 13.55 19.60
C SER A 73 1.60 13.67 18.07
N ILE A 74 2.47 12.92 17.39
CA ILE A 74 2.57 12.91 15.92
C ILE A 74 1.29 12.39 15.26
N HIS A 75 0.63 11.38 15.85
CA HIS A 75 -0.64 10.87 15.36
C HIS A 75 -1.74 11.95 15.42
N ASN A 76 -1.83 12.67 16.54
CA ASN A 76 -2.81 13.74 16.71
C ASN A 76 -2.60 14.90 15.73
N ASP A 77 -1.34 15.28 15.46
CA ASP A 77 -1.03 16.33 14.50
C ASP A 77 -1.38 15.94 13.05
N ARG A 78 -1.12 14.69 12.66
CA ARG A 78 -1.56 14.14 11.36
C ARG A 78 -3.08 14.13 11.24
N LEU A 79 -3.77 13.64 12.26
CA LEU A 79 -5.24 13.60 12.29
C LEU A 79 -5.84 15.01 12.15
N LYS A 80 -5.30 15.99 12.87
CA LYS A 80 -5.74 17.39 12.78
C LYS A 80 -5.55 17.96 11.38
N SER A 81 -4.38 17.75 10.78
CA SER A 81 -4.05 18.24 9.44
C SER A 81 -4.95 17.60 8.37
N MET A 82 -5.07 16.27 8.38
CA MET A 82 -5.91 15.54 7.45
C MET A 82 -7.40 15.89 7.57
N THR A 83 -7.87 16.17 8.80
CA THR A 83 -9.24 16.64 9.02
C THR A 83 -9.49 17.97 8.29
N SER A 84 -8.51 18.88 8.25
CA SER A 84 -8.62 20.10 7.44
C SER A 84 -8.66 19.78 5.95
N PHE A 85 -7.74 18.96 5.46
CA PHE A 85 -7.68 18.60 4.03
C PHE A 85 -8.95 17.94 3.53
N TYR A 86 -9.56 17.04 4.30
CA TYR A 86 -10.83 16.43 3.91
C TYR A 86 -11.99 17.43 3.90
N LYS A 87 -11.97 18.45 4.76
CA LYS A 87 -12.95 19.54 4.69
C LYS A 87 -12.77 20.35 3.40
N ASP A 88 -11.53 20.65 3.03
CA ASP A 88 -11.23 21.39 1.80
C ASP A 88 -11.59 20.58 0.55
N ILE A 89 -11.44 19.25 0.58
CA ILE A 89 -11.93 18.36 -0.48
C ILE A 89 -13.45 18.46 -0.62
N LEU A 90 -14.22 18.45 0.48
CA LEU A 90 -15.68 18.59 0.41
C LEU A 90 -16.10 19.91 -0.24
N ILE A 91 -15.46 21.02 0.15
CA ILE A 91 -15.71 22.34 -0.46
C ILE A 91 -15.36 22.31 -1.95
N SER A 92 -14.22 21.70 -2.31
CA SER A 92 -13.71 21.65 -3.68
C SER A 92 -14.59 20.82 -4.62
N VAL A 93 -15.30 19.82 -4.11
CA VAL A 93 -16.29 19.04 -4.90
C VAL A 93 -17.67 19.69 -4.94
N GLY A 94 -17.84 20.87 -4.34
CA GLY A 94 -19.08 21.65 -4.35
C GLY A 94 -20.10 21.26 -3.27
N GLU A 95 -19.69 20.51 -2.23
CA GLU A 95 -20.54 20.18 -1.10
C GLU A 95 -20.51 21.27 -0.01
N ASP A 96 -21.57 21.32 0.81
CA ASP A 96 -21.64 22.16 2.00
C ASP A 96 -21.20 21.36 3.25
N PRO A 97 -20.01 21.64 3.83
CA PRO A 97 -19.53 20.92 5.01
C PRO A 97 -20.37 21.15 6.27
N SER A 98 -21.24 22.16 6.29
CA SER A 98 -22.12 22.46 7.42
C SER A 98 -23.38 21.59 7.47
N ARG A 99 -23.69 20.87 6.38
CA ARG A 99 -24.80 19.92 6.32
C ARG A 99 -24.65 18.83 7.37
N GLU A 100 -25.75 18.46 8.03
CA GLU A 100 -25.77 17.52 9.16
C GLU A 100 -24.93 16.25 8.93
N GLY A 101 -25.07 15.63 7.75
CA GLY A 101 -24.35 14.42 7.37
C GLY A 101 -22.83 14.59 7.18
N LEU A 102 -22.35 15.80 6.93
CA LEU A 102 -20.96 16.12 6.63
C LEU A 102 -20.17 16.76 7.78
N LEU A 103 -20.85 17.23 8.83
CA LEU A 103 -20.21 17.87 9.99
C LEU A 103 -19.04 17.07 10.57
N LYS A 104 -19.19 15.75 10.68
CA LYS A 104 -18.14 14.84 11.18
C LYS A 104 -17.38 14.10 10.07
N THR A 105 -17.72 14.31 8.80
CA THR A 105 -17.08 13.61 7.68
C THR A 105 -15.58 13.85 7.58
N PRO A 106 -15.06 15.09 7.73
CA PRO A 106 -13.63 15.31 7.60
C PRO A 106 -12.80 14.52 8.61
N LYS A 107 -13.25 14.47 9.88
CA LYS A 107 -12.60 13.68 10.94
C LYS A 107 -12.70 12.18 10.66
N ARG A 108 -13.90 11.67 10.32
CA ARG A 108 -14.12 10.24 10.00
C ARG A 108 -13.27 9.79 8.80
N ALA A 109 -13.15 10.64 7.78
CA ALA A 109 -12.35 10.36 6.60
C ALA A 109 -10.85 10.32 6.93
N ALA A 110 -10.37 11.24 7.76
CA ALA A 110 -8.99 11.24 8.26
C ALA A 110 -8.67 9.97 9.05
N GLU A 111 -9.51 9.60 10.01
CA GLU A 111 -9.37 8.36 10.80
C GLU A 111 -9.39 7.12 9.91
N ALA A 112 -10.28 7.07 8.92
CA ALA A 112 -10.35 5.96 7.97
C ALA A 112 -9.07 5.83 7.14
N MET A 113 -8.54 6.93 6.60
CA MET A 113 -7.32 6.91 5.80
C MET A 113 -6.12 6.46 6.64
N LEU A 114 -5.97 6.96 7.87
CA LEU A 114 -4.93 6.52 8.79
C LEU A 114 -5.03 5.02 9.08
N PHE A 115 -6.24 4.48 9.26
CA PHE A 115 -6.45 3.04 9.43
C PHE A 115 -6.09 2.25 8.16
N PHE A 116 -6.44 2.75 6.98
CA PHE A 116 -6.10 2.10 5.71
C PHE A 116 -4.59 2.07 5.46
N THR A 117 -3.83 2.98 6.07
CA THR A 117 -2.36 3.07 5.95
C THR A 117 -1.60 2.65 7.19
N LYS A 118 -2.25 2.04 8.20
CA LYS A 118 -1.61 1.64 9.47
C LYS A 118 -0.45 0.65 9.31
N GLY A 119 -0.38 -0.04 8.18
CA GLY A 119 0.66 -1.03 7.89
C GLY A 119 2.07 -0.44 7.76
N TYR A 120 2.21 0.88 7.55
CA TYR A 120 3.51 1.56 7.60
C TYR A 120 4.11 1.63 9.02
N GLU A 121 3.26 1.58 10.05
CA GLU A 121 3.68 1.67 11.45
C GLU A 121 3.96 0.29 12.06
N GLN A 122 3.77 -0.78 11.30
CA GLN A 122 3.94 -2.16 11.75
C GLN A 122 5.26 -2.75 11.26
N CYS A 123 5.97 -3.42 12.16
CA CYS A 123 7.17 -4.19 11.87
C CYS A 123 6.85 -5.69 11.76
N ILE A 124 7.38 -6.37 10.75
CA ILE A 124 7.16 -7.81 10.57
C ILE A 124 7.68 -8.62 11.76
N GLY A 125 8.83 -8.23 12.34
CA GLY A 125 9.39 -8.90 13.51
C GLY A 125 8.40 -8.95 14.68
N ASP A 126 7.75 -7.83 14.98
CA ASP A 126 6.75 -7.73 16.06
C ASP A 126 5.46 -8.50 15.72
N VAL A 127 5.08 -8.52 14.44
CA VAL A 127 3.89 -9.26 13.99
C VAL A 127 4.08 -10.76 14.10
N VAL A 128 5.21 -11.28 13.61
CA VAL A 128 5.55 -12.71 13.66
C VAL A 128 5.73 -13.12 15.12
N ASN A 129 6.50 -12.34 15.89
CA ASN A 129 6.85 -12.64 17.28
C ASN A 129 7.50 -14.04 17.43
N ASP A 130 7.62 -14.55 18.65
CA ASP A 130 8.02 -15.93 18.96
C ASP A 130 7.01 -17.01 18.49
N ALA A 131 6.15 -16.74 17.50
CA ALA A 131 5.19 -17.70 16.95
C ALA A 131 5.78 -18.51 15.78
N ILE A 132 7.06 -18.86 15.90
CA ILE A 132 7.76 -19.80 15.04
C ILE A 132 8.02 -21.04 15.88
N PHE A 133 7.55 -22.17 15.39
CA PHE A 133 7.60 -23.45 16.08
C PHE A 133 8.54 -24.39 15.33
N GLU A 134 9.30 -25.18 16.07
CA GLU A 134 10.04 -26.30 15.49
C GLU A 134 9.10 -27.50 15.40
N GLU A 135 8.82 -27.92 14.17
CA GLU A 135 7.95 -29.06 13.86
C GLU A 135 8.59 -29.85 12.73
N ASP A 136 8.53 -31.17 12.82
CA ASP A 136 9.07 -32.08 11.80
C ASP A 136 8.07 -32.23 10.64
N CYS A 137 7.68 -31.10 10.06
CA CYS A 137 6.80 -31.01 8.91
C CYS A 137 7.62 -30.60 7.69
N GLU A 138 7.66 -31.48 6.68
CA GLU A 138 8.31 -31.20 5.39
C GLU A 138 7.29 -30.96 4.27
N ASP A 139 6.01 -31.17 4.55
CA ASP A 139 4.91 -31.07 3.59
C ASP A 139 4.46 -29.62 3.35
N MET A 140 3.80 -29.40 2.23
CA MET A 140 3.30 -28.08 1.84
C MET A 140 2.20 -27.60 2.80
N VAL A 141 2.40 -26.40 3.36
CA VAL A 141 1.37 -25.71 4.15
C VAL A 141 0.73 -24.62 3.32
N ILE A 142 -0.61 -24.63 3.22
CA ILE A 142 -1.38 -23.64 2.46
C ILE A 142 -2.40 -22.96 3.38
N VAL A 143 -2.37 -21.62 3.39
CA VAL A 143 -3.44 -20.78 3.94
C VAL A 143 -4.03 -19.98 2.79
N LYS A 144 -5.29 -20.25 2.46
CA LYS A 144 -6.00 -19.60 1.36
C LYS A 144 -7.27 -18.90 1.84
N ASP A 145 -7.89 -18.17 0.92
CA ASP A 145 -9.09 -17.36 1.16
C ASP A 145 -8.89 -16.25 2.20
N ILE A 146 -7.66 -15.73 2.34
CA ILE A 146 -7.34 -14.60 3.21
C ILE A 146 -7.89 -13.33 2.56
N ASP A 147 -8.95 -12.76 3.13
CA ASP A 147 -9.52 -11.51 2.64
C ASP A 147 -8.56 -10.34 2.82
N ILE A 148 -8.41 -9.53 1.76
CA ILE A 148 -7.59 -8.33 1.79
C ILE A 148 -8.32 -7.11 1.29
N PHE A 149 -7.93 -5.98 1.88
CA PHE A 149 -8.32 -4.64 1.47
C PHE A 149 -7.06 -3.78 1.43
N SER A 150 -6.86 -3.07 0.33
CA SER A 150 -5.73 -2.17 0.11
C SER A 150 -6.15 -0.95 -0.70
N LEU A 151 -5.26 0.04 -0.81
CA LEU A 151 -5.49 1.27 -1.55
C LEU A 151 -4.56 1.34 -2.75
N CYS A 152 -5.11 1.57 -3.95
CA CYS A 152 -4.32 1.81 -5.14
C CYS A 152 -3.57 3.14 -4.99
N GLU A 153 -2.24 3.11 -5.02
CA GLU A 153 -1.42 4.31 -4.82
C GLU A 153 -1.65 5.40 -5.88
N HIS A 154 -2.06 5.01 -7.09
CA HIS A 154 -2.29 5.94 -8.19
C HIS A 154 -3.57 6.79 -8.04
N HIS A 155 -4.56 6.30 -7.28
CA HIS A 155 -5.88 6.94 -7.23
C HIS A 155 -6.44 7.08 -5.81
N LEU A 156 -5.76 6.51 -4.81
CA LEU A 156 -6.23 6.42 -3.42
C LEU A 156 -7.62 5.76 -3.29
N VAL A 157 -7.91 4.85 -4.21
CA VAL A 157 -9.18 4.13 -4.31
C VAL A 157 -8.95 2.66 -3.97
N PRO A 158 -9.88 1.99 -3.24
CA PRO A 158 -9.67 0.61 -2.82
C PRO A 158 -9.50 -0.40 -3.96
N PHE A 159 -8.66 -1.38 -3.72
CA PHE A 159 -8.74 -2.69 -4.36
C PHE A 159 -8.79 -3.76 -3.27
N PHE A 160 -9.54 -4.82 -3.52
CA PHE A 160 -9.81 -5.85 -2.52
C PHE A 160 -10.03 -7.20 -3.19
N GLY A 161 -9.86 -8.26 -2.42
CA GLY A 161 -9.99 -9.61 -2.90
C GLY A 161 -9.37 -10.59 -1.92
N LYS A 162 -8.69 -11.61 -2.44
CA LYS A 162 -8.21 -12.73 -1.66
C LYS A 162 -6.75 -13.06 -1.94
N VAL A 163 -6.11 -13.62 -0.93
CA VAL A 163 -4.73 -14.10 -0.98
C VAL A 163 -4.70 -15.57 -0.63
N ALA A 164 -3.90 -16.33 -1.38
CA ALA A 164 -3.46 -17.66 -1.02
C ALA A 164 -1.94 -17.67 -0.84
N VAL A 165 -1.50 -18.24 0.26
CA VAL A 165 -0.10 -18.39 0.64
C VAL A 165 0.19 -19.87 0.80
N GLY A 166 1.23 -20.35 0.11
CA GLY A 166 1.80 -21.67 0.28
C GLY A 166 3.27 -21.56 0.68
N TYR A 167 3.77 -22.43 1.54
CA TYR A 167 5.20 -22.55 1.79
C TYR A 167 5.58 -24.00 2.10
N LEU A 168 6.85 -24.33 1.87
CA LEU A 168 7.44 -25.63 2.19
C LEU A 168 8.42 -25.45 3.37
N PRO A 169 8.04 -25.86 4.59
CA PRO A 169 8.84 -25.62 5.78
C PRO A 169 10.23 -26.24 5.71
N LYS A 170 11.15 -25.71 6.52
CA LYS A 170 12.47 -26.28 6.77
C LYS A 170 12.67 -26.40 8.28
N LYS A 171 11.95 -27.34 8.90
CA LYS A 171 11.86 -27.54 10.37
C LYS A 171 11.18 -26.42 11.16
N LYS A 172 11.02 -25.23 10.59
CA LYS A 172 10.33 -24.09 11.19
C LYS A 172 8.96 -23.90 10.55
N VAL A 173 7.93 -23.81 11.37
CA VAL A 173 6.54 -23.55 10.97
C VAL A 173 6.08 -22.24 11.62
N ILE A 174 5.41 -21.38 10.85
CA ILE A 174 4.83 -20.15 11.35
C ILE A 174 3.38 -20.38 11.78
N GLY A 175 2.98 -19.80 12.91
CA GLY A 175 1.58 -19.84 13.35
C GLY A 175 0.65 -19.29 12.26
N LEU A 176 -0.40 -20.04 11.91
CA LEU A 176 -1.28 -19.74 10.76
C LEU A 176 -1.86 -18.32 10.79
N SER A 177 -2.23 -17.82 11.97
CA SER A 177 -2.76 -16.46 12.14
C SER A 177 -1.76 -15.36 11.80
N LYS A 178 -0.44 -15.65 11.83
CA LYS A 178 0.61 -14.69 11.50
C LYS A 178 0.74 -14.47 10.00
N ILE A 179 0.42 -15.46 9.18
CA ILE A 179 0.39 -15.30 7.72
C ILE A 179 -0.64 -14.22 7.35
N ALA A 180 -1.87 -14.32 7.90
CA ALA A 180 -2.89 -13.30 7.69
C ALA A 180 -2.47 -11.90 8.19
N ARG A 181 -1.74 -11.83 9.31
CA ARG A 181 -1.22 -10.55 9.81
C ARG A 181 -0.11 -9.97 8.93
N ILE A 182 0.80 -10.79 8.41
CA ILE A 182 1.81 -10.34 7.44
C ILE A 182 1.12 -9.75 6.21
N VAL A 183 0.09 -10.43 5.70
CA VAL A 183 -0.73 -9.94 4.60
C VAL A 183 -1.33 -8.56 4.93
N GLU A 184 -1.89 -8.38 6.13
CA GLU A 184 -2.45 -7.10 6.56
C GLU A 184 -1.41 -5.97 6.67
N VAL A 185 -0.19 -6.25 7.15
CA VAL A 185 0.89 -5.25 7.23
C VAL A 185 1.17 -4.60 5.88
N TYR A 186 1.18 -5.40 4.80
CA TYR A 186 1.43 -4.88 3.46
C TYR A 186 0.17 -4.38 2.77
N SER A 187 -1.00 -4.97 3.03
CA SER A 187 -2.25 -4.53 2.39
C SER A 187 -2.72 -3.18 2.95
N ARG A 188 -2.43 -2.87 4.21
CA ARG A 188 -2.75 -1.59 4.86
C ARG A 188 -1.72 -0.49 4.53
N ARG A 189 -1.44 -0.32 3.25
CA ARG A 189 -0.52 0.67 2.67
C ARG A 189 -1.11 1.19 1.35
N LEU A 190 -0.52 2.26 0.82
CA LEU A 190 -0.70 2.59 -0.59
C LEU A 190 0.12 1.60 -1.42
N GLN A 191 -0.52 0.95 -2.39
CA GLN A 191 0.03 -0.22 -3.05
C GLN A 191 -0.23 -0.29 -4.55
N VAL A 192 0.61 -1.12 -5.16
CA VAL A 192 0.43 -1.78 -6.46
C VAL A 192 0.36 -3.29 -6.19
N GLN A 193 -0.57 -4.02 -6.81
CA GLN A 193 -0.88 -5.40 -6.45
C GLN A 193 0.32 -6.34 -6.64
N GLU A 194 1.13 -6.10 -7.67
CA GLU A 194 2.37 -6.80 -7.97
C GLU A 194 3.37 -6.64 -6.83
N ARG A 195 3.51 -5.42 -6.30
CA ARG A 195 4.41 -5.12 -5.17
C ARG A 195 3.91 -5.77 -3.88
N LEU A 196 2.61 -5.65 -3.59
CA LEU A 196 1.96 -6.29 -2.45
C LEU A 196 2.23 -7.80 -2.45
N THR A 197 2.01 -8.46 -3.59
CA THR A 197 2.21 -9.92 -3.75
C THR A 197 3.65 -10.32 -3.46
N ARG A 198 4.61 -9.58 -4.01
CA ARG A 198 6.04 -9.84 -3.81
C ARG A 198 6.45 -9.63 -2.35
N GLN A 199 6.03 -8.53 -1.73
CA GLN A 199 6.36 -8.20 -0.34
C GLN A 199 5.87 -9.26 0.65
N ILE A 200 4.66 -9.79 0.46
CA ILE A 200 4.13 -10.88 1.29
C ILE A 200 5.03 -12.13 1.19
N ALA A 201 5.41 -12.51 -0.03
CA ALA A 201 6.26 -13.69 -0.25
C ALA A 201 7.65 -13.51 0.38
N GLU A 202 8.28 -12.34 0.17
CA GLU A 202 9.58 -11.99 0.74
C GLU A 202 9.56 -11.98 2.27
N ALA A 203 8.51 -11.41 2.89
CA ALA A 203 8.40 -11.36 4.34
C ALA A 203 8.25 -12.74 4.99
N ILE A 204 7.51 -13.65 4.36
CA ILE A 204 7.40 -15.04 4.84
C ILE A 204 8.74 -15.77 4.66
N GLN A 205 9.41 -15.54 3.52
CA GLN A 205 10.73 -16.11 3.26
C GLN A 205 11.75 -15.66 4.31
N GLU A 206 11.76 -14.39 4.67
CA GLU A 206 12.65 -13.82 5.69
C GLU A 206 12.30 -14.32 7.10
N ALA A 207 11.00 -14.43 7.43
CA ALA A 207 10.57 -14.81 8.76
C ALA A 207 10.88 -16.27 9.12
N VAL A 208 10.72 -17.21 8.17
CA VAL A 208 10.75 -18.65 8.46
C VAL A 208 11.90 -19.38 7.75
N GLU A 209 12.52 -18.75 6.76
CA GLU A 209 13.54 -19.36 5.89
C GLU A 209 13.12 -20.73 5.33
N PRO A 210 11.90 -20.85 4.77
CA PRO A 210 11.41 -22.12 4.21
C PRO A 210 12.19 -22.49 2.94
N ARG A 211 12.00 -23.72 2.47
CA ARG A 211 12.53 -24.19 1.18
C ARG A 211 11.99 -23.38 0.00
N GLY A 212 10.79 -22.82 0.16
CA GLY A 212 10.21 -21.87 -0.78
C GLY A 212 8.86 -21.35 -0.29
N VAL A 213 8.41 -20.29 -0.95
CA VAL A 213 7.13 -19.61 -0.69
C VAL A 213 6.43 -19.35 -2.02
N ALA A 214 5.12 -19.48 -2.03
CA ALA A 214 4.24 -19.12 -3.12
C ALA A 214 3.11 -18.22 -2.60
N VAL A 215 2.85 -17.12 -3.30
CA VAL A 215 1.73 -16.22 -2.99
C VAL A 215 0.96 -15.96 -4.27
N ILE A 216 -0.36 -16.05 -4.21
CA ILE A 216 -1.29 -15.62 -5.24
C ILE A 216 -2.21 -14.57 -4.62
N VAL A 217 -2.38 -13.46 -5.32
CA VAL A 217 -3.35 -12.42 -4.96
C VAL A 217 -4.30 -12.24 -6.13
N GLU A 218 -5.59 -12.35 -5.88
CA GLU A 218 -6.63 -11.98 -6.84
C GLU A 218 -7.46 -10.84 -6.27
N CYS A 219 -7.60 -9.74 -7.02
CA CYS A 219 -8.37 -8.59 -6.58
C CYS A 219 -9.23 -7.98 -7.68
N VAL A 220 -10.26 -7.27 -7.22
CA VAL A 220 -11.03 -6.29 -8.00
C VAL A 220 -10.52 -4.90 -7.65
N HIS A 221 -10.30 -4.07 -8.67
CA HIS A 221 -9.80 -2.71 -8.53
C HIS A 221 -10.91 -1.70 -8.75
N MET A 222 -11.31 -0.95 -7.72
CA MET A 222 -12.40 0.02 -7.87
C MET A 222 -12.04 1.14 -8.85
N CYS A 223 -10.75 1.45 -9.03
CA CYS A 223 -10.29 2.39 -10.06
C CYS A 223 -10.59 1.93 -11.51
N MET A 224 -10.86 0.63 -11.73
CA MET A 224 -11.30 0.08 -13.01
C MET A 224 -12.82 -0.16 -13.07
N VAL A 225 -13.49 -0.28 -11.93
CA VAL A 225 -14.92 -0.62 -11.84
C VAL A 225 -15.80 0.64 -11.82
N MET A 226 -15.55 1.57 -10.89
CA MET A 226 -16.44 2.73 -10.67
C MET A 226 -16.05 3.95 -11.50
N ARG A 227 -14.89 3.92 -12.17
CA ARG A 227 -14.39 5.00 -13.04
C ARG A 227 -13.53 4.42 -14.17
N GLY A 228 -13.07 5.28 -15.07
CA GLY A 228 -12.18 4.88 -16.16
C GLY A 228 -12.83 3.88 -17.09
N ALA A 229 -12.26 2.67 -17.19
CA ALA A 229 -12.71 1.63 -18.12
C ALA A 229 -14.05 0.95 -17.74
N GLN A 230 -14.50 1.10 -16.49
CA GLN A 230 -15.77 0.61 -15.95
C GLN A 230 -16.06 -0.88 -16.24
N LYS A 231 -15.09 -1.76 -15.97
CA LYS A 231 -15.20 -3.22 -16.19
C LYS A 231 -15.51 -3.95 -14.89
N VAL A 232 -16.80 -4.10 -14.59
CA VAL A 232 -17.32 -4.67 -13.33
C VAL A 232 -16.80 -6.08 -13.04
N ASN A 233 -16.64 -6.91 -14.08
CA ASN A 233 -16.22 -8.30 -13.93
C ASN A 233 -14.70 -8.51 -14.02
N SER A 234 -13.92 -7.43 -14.20
CA SER A 234 -12.47 -7.53 -14.35
C SER A 234 -11.82 -7.89 -13.01
N ARG A 235 -10.95 -8.89 -13.03
CA ARG A 235 -10.13 -9.33 -11.89
C ARG A 235 -8.68 -9.36 -12.33
N THR A 236 -7.80 -9.00 -11.41
CA THR A 236 -6.36 -9.04 -11.62
C THR A 236 -5.77 -10.09 -10.70
N THR A 237 -5.05 -11.04 -11.28
CA THR A 237 -4.36 -12.10 -10.55
C THR A 237 -2.85 -11.90 -10.69
N THR A 238 -2.16 -11.83 -9.57
CA THR A 238 -0.70 -11.70 -9.48
C THR A 238 -0.14 -12.84 -8.64
N SER A 239 1.08 -13.28 -8.92
CA SER A 239 1.73 -14.31 -8.12
C SER A 239 3.22 -14.04 -7.92
N SER A 240 3.76 -14.53 -6.81
CA SER A 240 5.19 -14.50 -6.50
C SER A 240 5.62 -15.87 -6.00
N MET A 241 6.62 -16.44 -6.66
CA MET A 241 7.18 -17.76 -6.36
C MET A 241 8.65 -17.61 -5.98
N ILE A 242 9.05 -18.19 -4.84
CA ILE A 242 10.41 -18.16 -4.28
C ILE A 242 10.85 -19.59 -3.95
N GLY A 243 12.14 -19.89 -4.15
CA GLY A 243 12.74 -21.20 -3.86
C GLY A 243 12.11 -22.32 -4.69
N VAL A 244 11.82 -23.45 -4.05
CA VAL A 244 11.27 -24.65 -4.71
C VAL A 244 10.01 -24.39 -5.54
N PHE A 245 9.17 -23.41 -5.21
CA PHE A 245 7.99 -23.05 -6.03
C PHE A 245 8.36 -22.37 -7.37
N ARG A 246 9.53 -21.72 -7.43
CA ARG A 246 10.05 -21.14 -8.68
C ARG A 246 10.74 -22.21 -9.51
N ASP A 247 11.56 -23.02 -8.86
CA ASP A 247 12.51 -23.92 -9.52
C ASP A 247 11.88 -25.26 -9.91
N GLU A 248 10.92 -25.77 -9.13
CA GLU A 248 10.28 -27.06 -9.37
C GLU A 248 8.85 -26.91 -9.90
N HIS A 249 8.63 -27.34 -11.14
CA HIS A 249 7.33 -27.22 -11.81
C HIS A 249 6.20 -27.98 -11.09
N LYS A 250 6.47 -29.22 -10.65
CA LYS A 250 5.46 -30.09 -10.01
C LYS A 250 4.94 -29.49 -8.71
N THR A 251 5.85 -28.99 -7.88
CA THR A 251 5.55 -28.30 -6.62
C THR A 251 4.69 -27.05 -6.86
N ARG A 252 5.00 -26.28 -7.91
CA ARG A 252 4.19 -25.13 -8.31
C ARG A 252 2.80 -25.56 -8.78
N GLU A 253 2.69 -26.58 -9.63
CA GLU A 253 1.40 -27.08 -10.11
C GLU A 253 0.50 -27.59 -8.99
N GLU A 254 1.07 -28.33 -8.03
CA GLU A 254 0.37 -28.79 -6.84
C GLU A 254 -0.24 -27.61 -6.07
N PHE A 255 0.56 -26.58 -5.80
CA PHE A 255 0.07 -25.37 -5.15
C PHE A 255 -1.01 -24.66 -5.97
N LEU A 256 -0.80 -24.42 -7.26
CA LEU A 256 -1.80 -23.77 -8.11
C LEU A 256 -3.13 -24.55 -8.16
N SER A 257 -3.08 -25.88 -8.06
CA SER A 257 -4.26 -26.74 -8.01
C SER A 257 -5.03 -26.59 -6.69
N LEU A 258 -4.33 -26.58 -5.56
CA LEU A 258 -4.91 -26.51 -4.22
C LEU A 258 -5.34 -25.08 -3.83
N ALA A 259 -4.64 -24.07 -4.35
CA ALA A 259 -4.79 -22.66 -4.02
C ALA A 259 -5.77 -21.90 -4.93
N LYS A 260 -6.56 -22.59 -5.76
CA LYS A 260 -7.61 -21.94 -6.57
C LYS A 260 -8.51 -21.07 -5.68
N ILE A 261 -8.61 -19.80 -6.05
CA ILE A 261 -9.39 -18.73 -5.40
C ILE A 261 -10.48 -18.25 -6.37
#